data_AF-A0A0N4TH28-F1
#
_entry.id   AF-A0A0N4TH28-F1
#
_cell.length_a   1.000
_cell.length_b   1.000
_cell.length_c   1.000
_cell.angle_alpha   90.00
_cell.angle_beta   90.00
_cell.angle_gamma   90.00
#
_symmetry.space_group_name_H-M   'P 1'
#
loop_
_entity.id
_entity.type
_entity.pdbx_description
1 polymer ?
#
loop_
_entity_poly.entity_id
_entity_poly.type
_entity_poly.pdbx_seq_one_letter_code
_entity_poly.pdbx_strand_id
1 'polypeptide(L)'
;VESWSLPLLVIRQNTEELNYNDNLRNPQSDQYKELVSAFEKGIAESYANTSLKNGFVVAEVNEIARPSDFIKQWDKGILYNFTVNFVRGSVASPESVFTELLQYIAHRNNFEVGKSKQFISPYQANPFDNCYKSDCHPDAKCTATPTGYSYK
;
A
#
# COMPACT_ATOMS: atom_id res chain seq x y z
N VAL A 1 17.52 -2.82 11.51
CA VAL A 1 16.63 -2.70 10.34
C VAL A 1 16.28 -1.24 10.14
N GLU A 2 15.89 -0.87 8.92
CA GLU A 2 15.23 0.40 8.60
C GLU A 2 13.79 0.07 8.18
N SER A 3 12.84 0.93 8.56
CA SER A 3 11.42 0.62 8.48
C SER A 3 10.66 1.78 7.84
N TRP A 4 9.73 1.46 6.94
CA TRP A 4 8.86 2.45 6.29
C TRP A 4 7.41 2.01 6.37
N SER A 5 6.53 2.92 6.80
CA SER A 5 5.08 2.70 6.79
C SER A 5 4.50 3.15 5.44
N LEU A 6 3.80 2.25 4.77
CA LEU A 6 3.30 2.44 3.42
C LEU A 6 1.80 2.14 3.35
N PRO A 7 1.04 2.91 2.55
CA PRO A 7 -0.33 2.58 2.18
C PRO A 7 -0.35 1.70 0.92
N LEU A 8 -1.26 0.73 0.84
CA LEU A 8 -1.57 0.07 -0.43
C LEU A 8 -3.08 -0.19 -0.55
N LEU A 9 -3.70 0.41 -1.57
CA LEU A 9 -5.12 0.24 -1.85
C LEU A 9 -5.34 -1.03 -2.67
N VAL A 10 -6.02 -2.01 -2.08
CA VAL A 10 -6.37 -3.29 -2.71
C VAL A 10 -7.87 -3.32 -2.96
N ILE A 11 -8.28 -3.60 -4.20
CA ILE A 11 -9.69 -3.50 -4.64
C ILE A 11 -10.35 -4.85 -4.86
N ARG A 12 -9.57 -5.94 -4.94
CA ARG A 12 -10.10 -7.26 -5.32
C ARG A 12 -9.26 -8.38 -4.73
N GLN A 13 -9.92 -9.49 -4.38
CA GLN A 13 -9.28 -10.77 -4.09
C GLN A 13 -9.86 -11.84 -5.02
N ASN A 14 -9.00 -12.57 -5.72
CA ASN A 14 -9.40 -13.42 -6.85
C ASN A 14 -10.25 -12.61 -7.83
N THR A 15 -11.53 -12.96 -7.99
CA THR A 15 -12.50 -12.28 -8.85
C THR A 15 -13.46 -11.37 -8.09
N GLU A 16 -13.40 -11.34 -6.76
CA GLU A 16 -14.36 -10.67 -5.89
C GLU A 16 -13.86 -9.29 -5.45
N GLU A 17 -14.69 -8.26 -5.64
CA GLU A 17 -14.39 -6.93 -5.12
C GLU A 17 -14.26 -6.98 -3.59
N LEU A 18 -13.16 -6.42 -3.08
CA LEU A 18 -13.02 -6.20 -1.64
C LEU A 18 -13.71 -4.89 -1.29
N ASN A 19 -14.54 -4.93 -0.24
CA ASN A 19 -15.14 -3.74 0.33
C ASN A 19 -14.89 -3.75 1.82
N TYR A 20 -14.46 -2.59 2.34
CA TYR A 20 -14.30 -2.42 3.76
C TYR A 20 -15.61 -2.67 4.50
N ASN A 21 -15.54 -3.45 5.58
CA ASN A 21 -16.65 -3.71 6.48
C ASN A 21 -16.14 -3.80 7.92
N ASP A 22 -17.05 -3.73 8.90
CA ASP A 22 -16.68 -3.68 10.32
C ASP A 22 -16.02 -4.97 10.84
N ASN A 23 -16.16 -6.12 10.16
CA ASN A 23 -15.46 -7.34 10.55
C ASN A 23 -13.94 -7.21 10.36
N LEU A 24 -13.51 -6.38 9.41
CA LEU A 24 -12.09 -6.06 9.18
C LEU A 24 -11.50 -5.17 10.29
N ARG A 25 -12.32 -4.68 11.23
CA ARG A 25 -11.84 -3.99 12.44
C ARG A 25 -11.37 -4.96 13.52
N ASN A 26 -11.64 -6.27 13.38
CA ASN A 26 -11.26 -7.28 14.34
C ASN A 26 -10.06 -8.10 13.85
N PRO A 27 -8.84 -7.83 14.35
CA PRO A 27 -7.64 -8.59 13.97
C PRO A 27 -7.69 -10.08 14.34
N GLN A 28 -8.62 -10.47 15.20
CA GLN A 28 -8.80 -11.87 15.61
C GLN A 28 -9.69 -12.66 14.65
N SER A 29 -10.44 -11.99 13.77
CA SER A 29 -11.29 -12.66 12.80
C SER A 29 -10.47 -13.44 11.78
N ASP A 30 -11.00 -14.58 11.32
CA ASP A 30 -10.33 -15.41 10.32
C ASP A 30 -10.16 -14.67 9.00
N GLN A 31 -11.18 -13.91 8.58
CA GLN A 31 -11.12 -13.06 7.39
C GLN A 31 -9.94 -12.07 7.44
N TYR A 32 -9.74 -11.38 8.57
CA TYR A 32 -8.62 -10.45 8.72
C TYR A 32 -7.28 -11.18 8.62
N LYS A 33 -7.13 -12.31 9.33
CA LYS A 33 -5.89 -13.09 9.35
C LYS A 33 -5.54 -13.65 7.97
N GLU A 34 -6.52 -14.17 7.24
CA GLU A 34 -6.33 -14.68 5.88
C GLU A 34 -5.90 -13.58 4.92
N LEU A 35 -6.58 -12.43 4.96
CA LEU A 35 -6.25 -11.26 4.15
C LEU A 35 -4.85 -10.73 4.43
N VAL A 36 -4.48 -10.57 5.71
CA VAL A 36 -3.16 -10.07 6.12
C VAL A 36 -2.05 -11.05 5.75
N SER A 37 -2.22 -12.34 6.05
CA SER A 37 -1.20 -13.36 5.75
C SER A 37 -0.92 -13.45 4.25
N ALA A 38 -1.97 -13.45 3.43
CA ALA A 38 -1.83 -13.44 1.98
C ALA A 38 -1.15 -12.15 1.48
N PHE A 39 -1.50 -11.00 2.05
CA PHE A 39 -0.93 -9.71 1.69
C PHE A 39 0.56 -9.62 2.03
N GLU A 40 0.96 -9.89 3.27
CA GLU A 40 2.36 -9.83 3.72
C GLU A 40 3.26 -10.76 2.91
N LYS A 41 2.79 -11.98 2.65
CA LYS A 41 3.46 -12.92 1.75
C LYS A 41 3.58 -12.34 0.33
N GLY A 42 2.51 -11.75 -0.19
CA GLY A 42 2.51 -11.12 -1.51
C GLY A 42 3.48 -9.94 -1.61
N ILE A 43 3.65 -9.15 -0.55
CA ILE A 43 4.64 -8.07 -0.48
C ILE A 43 6.05 -8.64 -0.50
N ALA A 44 6.33 -9.68 0.28
CA ALA A 44 7.63 -10.34 0.27
C ALA A 44 7.97 -10.92 -1.13
N GLU A 45 7.01 -11.58 -1.77
CA GLU A 45 7.16 -12.09 -3.14
C GLU A 45 7.34 -10.95 -4.16
N SER A 46 6.70 -9.80 -3.93
CA SER A 46 6.88 -8.63 -4.79
C SER A 46 8.29 -8.07 -4.67
N TYR A 47 8.79 -7.84 -3.47
CA TYR A 47 10.17 -7.33 -3.27
C TYR A 47 11.24 -8.32 -3.76
N ALA A 48 10.99 -9.63 -3.71
CA ALA A 48 11.88 -10.64 -4.29
C ALA A 48 12.14 -10.43 -5.79
N ASN A 49 11.26 -9.70 -6.48
CA ASN A 49 11.35 -9.38 -7.91
C ASN A 49 11.80 -7.94 -8.21
N THR A 50 12.25 -7.21 -7.19
CA THR A 50 12.79 -5.84 -7.28
C THR A 50 14.31 -5.82 -7.09
N SER A 51 14.93 -4.63 -7.24
CA SER A 51 16.35 -4.48 -6.95
C SER A 51 16.63 -4.58 -5.43
N LEU A 52 15.61 -4.32 -4.60
CA LEU A 52 15.70 -4.31 -3.14
C LEU A 52 15.64 -5.71 -2.49
N LYS A 53 15.52 -6.78 -3.29
CA LYS A 53 15.33 -8.17 -2.81
C LYS A 53 16.34 -8.63 -1.74
N ASN A 54 17.60 -8.21 -1.85
CA ASN A 54 18.67 -8.63 -0.93
C ASN A 54 18.62 -7.87 0.41
N GLY A 55 17.92 -6.74 0.45
CA GLY A 55 17.75 -5.94 1.64
C GLY A 55 16.45 -6.21 2.38
N PHE A 56 15.42 -6.73 1.70
CA PHE A 56 14.10 -6.96 2.29
C PHE A 56 14.16 -8.00 3.43
N VAL A 57 13.51 -7.68 4.55
CA VAL A 57 13.43 -8.56 5.73
C VAL A 57 12.01 -9.09 5.90
N VAL A 58 11.03 -8.21 6.09
CA VAL A 58 9.64 -8.59 6.37
C VAL A 58 8.69 -7.43 6.08
N ALA A 59 7.42 -7.75 5.83
CA ALA A 59 6.31 -6.81 5.79
C ALA A 59 5.28 -7.21 6.85
N GLU A 60 4.76 -6.22 7.58
CA GLU A 60 3.83 -6.41 8.69
C GLU A 60 2.66 -5.45 8.53
N VAL A 61 1.42 -5.96 8.46
CA VAL A 61 0.23 -5.12 8.40
C VAL A 61 -0.05 -4.53 9.78
N ASN A 62 -0.09 -3.20 9.84
CA ASN A 62 -0.45 -2.45 11.04
C ASN A 62 -1.97 -2.44 11.22
N GLU A 63 -2.71 -2.16 10.14
CA GLU A 63 -4.16 -2.10 10.13
C GLU A 63 -4.73 -2.25 8.71
N ILE A 64 -6.00 -2.65 8.64
CA ILE A 64 -6.84 -2.51 7.46
C ILE A 64 -7.80 -1.34 7.72
N ALA A 65 -7.70 -0.30 6.91
CA ALA A 65 -8.50 0.91 7.01
C ALA A 65 -9.53 1.04 5.88
N ARG A 66 -10.56 1.85 6.12
CA ARG A 66 -11.53 2.23 5.10
C ARG A 66 -10.85 3.24 4.15
N PRO A 67 -10.81 3.00 2.82
CA PRO A 67 -10.12 3.89 1.89
C PRO A 67 -10.61 5.34 1.92
N SER A 68 -11.92 5.55 2.12
CA SER A 68 -12.54 6.88 2.17
C SER A 68 -12.11 7.72 3.38
N ASP A 69 -11.58 7.09 4.43
CA ASP A 69 -11.02 7.80 5.60
C ASP A 69 -9.68 8.45 5.24
N PHE A 70 -9.02 7.93 4.20
CA PHE A 70 -7.75 8.45 3.70
C PHE A 70 -7.94 9.44 2.54
N ILE A 71 -8.71 9.05 1.52
CA ILE A 71 -9.07 9.90 0.36
C ILE A 71 -10.56 9.68 0.10
N LYS A 72 -11.40 10.72 0.24
CA LYS A 72 -12.86 10.59 0.14
C LYS A 72 -13.35 9.95 -1.16
N GLN A 73 -12.61 10.15 -2.25
CA GLN A 73 -12.92 9.61 -3.57
C GLN A 73 -12.65 8.11 -3.70
N TRP A 74 -11.99 7.49 -2.72
CA TRP A 74 -11.76 6.05 -2.68
C TRP A 74 -12.94 5.36 -2.00
N ASP A 75 -13.92 4.96 -2.81
CA ASP A 75 -15.17 4.34 -2.39
C ASP A 75 -15.14 2.79 -2.45
N LYS A 76 -14.08 2.22 -3.02
CA LYS A 76 -13.89 0.77 -3.21
C LYS A 76 -12.61 0.27 -2.55
N GLY A 77 -12.59 -1.02 -2.23
CA GLY A 77 -11.40 -1.69 -1.72
C GLY A 77 -11.23 -1.60 -0.21
N ILE A 78 -10.03 -1.98 0.19
CA ILE A 78 -9.50 -1.86 1.54
C ILE A 78 -8.10 -1.24 1.46
N LEU A 79 -7.74 -0.44 2.47
CA LEU A 79 -6.43 0.19 2.53
C LEU A 79 -5.57 -0.55 3.55
N TYR A 80 -4.52 -1.23 3.08
CA TYR A 80 -3.51 -1.76 3.98
C TYR A 80 -2.57 -0.62 4.39
N ASN A 81 -2.45 -0.41 5.69
CA ASN A 81 -1.35 0.34 6.27
C ASN A 81 -0.38 -0.69 6.85
N PHE A 82 0.82 -0.77 6.28
CA PHE A 82 1.78 -1.82 6.60
C PHE A 82 3.18 -1.24 6.71
N THR A 83 4.02 -1.91 7.48
CA THR A 83 5.42 -1.55 7.68
C THR A 83 6.29 -2.55 6.94
N VAL A 84 7.23 -2.06 6.16
CA VAL A 84 8.26 -2.89 5.53
C VAL A 84 9.60 -2.65 6.20
N ASN A 85 10.31 -3.73 6.48
CA ASN A 85 11.60 -3.71 7.14
C ASN A 85 12.69 -4.15 6.16
N PHE A 86 13.78 -3.38 6.12
CA PHE A 86 14.97 -3.71 5.35
C PHE A 86 16.23 -3.75 6.24
N VAL A 87 17.26 -4.43 5.75
CA VAL A 87 18.61 -4.36 6.33
C VAL A 87 19.11 -2.91 6.29
N ARG A 88 19.72 -2.44 7.37
CA ARG A 88 20.18 -1.05 7.46
C ARG A 88 21.22 -0.77 6.36
N GLY A 89 21.01 0.29 5.58
CA GLY A 89 21.88 0.72 4.49
C GLY A 89 21.68 -0.04 3.18
N SER A 90 20.68 -0.93 3.08
CA SER A 90 20.37 -1.63 1.81
C SER A 90 19.47 -0.82 0.87
N VAL A 91 18.85 0.25 1.38
CA VAL A 91 17.94 1.11 0.63
C VAL A 91 18.64 2.43 0.33
N ALA A 92 18.77 2.77 -0.95
CA ALA A 92 19.45 3.99 -1.37
C ALA A 92 18.61 5.26 -1.15
N SER A 93 17.29 5.17 -1.32
CA SER A 93 16.36 6.26 -1.05
C SER A 93 15.02 5.75 -0.50
N PRO A 94 14.39 6.46 0.46
CA PRO A 94 13.07 6.07 0.98
C PRO A 94 12.01 5.88 -0.10
N GLU A 95 12.02 6.73 -1.13
CA GLU A 95 11.06 6.69 -2.23
C GLU A 95 11.15 5.39 -3.07
N SER A 96 12.35 4.81 -3.19
CA SER A 96 12.54 3.56 -3.95
C SER A 96 11.77 2.39 -3.32
N VAL A 97 11.57 2.42 -2.00
CA VAL A 97 10.84 1.38 -1.26
C VAL A 97 9.41 1.24 -1.76
N PHE A 98 8.74 2.35 -2.06
CA PHE A 98 7.37 2.35 -2.56
C PHE A 98 7.28 2.27 -4.09
N THR A 99 8.14 3.01 -4.78
CA THR A 99 8.08 3.09 -6.25
C THR A 99 8.48 1.78 -6.92
N GLU A 100 9.52 1.07 -6.44
CA GLU A 100 9.88 -0.24 -7.01
C GLU A 100 8.79 -1.30 -6.76
N LEU A 101 8.17 -1.27 -5.58
CA LEU A 101 7.06 -2.15 -5.24
C LEU A 101 5.88 -1.94 -6.20
N LEU A 102 5.43 -0.68 -6.35
CA LEU A 102 4.33 -0.35 -7.26
C LEU A 102 4.67 -0.65 -8.72
N GLN A 103 5.88 -0.32 -9.18
CA GLN A 103 6.29 -0.60 -10.55
C GLN A 103 6.24 -2.10 -10.85
N TYR A 104 6.71 -2.94 -9.92
CA TYR A 104 6.60 -4.38 -10.08
C TYR A 104 5.13 -4.83 -10.12
N ILE A 105 4.34 -4.47 -9.11
CA ILE A 105 2.94 -4.92 -8.99
C ILE A 105 2.12 -4.46 -10.22
N ALA A 106 2.14 -3.17 -10.53
CA ALA A 106 1.28 -2.59 -11.57
C ALA A 106 1.73 -2.96 -12.99
N HIS A 107 3.03 -2.96 -13.28
CA HIS A 107 3.52 -3.09 -14.66
C HIS A 107 4.14 -4.44 -14.99
N ARG A 108 4.56 -5.22 -13.99
CA ARG A 108 5.22 -6.52 -14.21
C ARG A 108 4.42 -7.69 -13.68
N ASN A 109 3.42 -7.44 -12.84
CA ASN A 109 2.62 -8.49 -12.21
C ASN A 109 1.10 -8.27 -12.35
N ASN A 110 0.67 -7.49 -13.36
CA ASN A 110 -0.75 -7.31 -13.70
C ASN A 110 -1.62 -6.87 -12.51
N PHE A 111 -1.12 -5.94 -11.71
CA PHE A 111 -1.74 -5.42 -10.49
C PHE A 111 -1.85 -6.42 -9.33
N GLU A 112 -1.38 -7.67 -9.47
CA GLU A 112 -1.39 -8.64 -8.38
C GLU A 112 -0.26 -8.37 -7.38
N VAL A 113 -0.56 -8.40 -6.09
CA VAL A 113 0.42 -8.33 -5.02
C VAL A 113 1.09 -9.71 -4.87
N GLY A 114 2.28 -9.88 -5.44
CA GLY A 114 2.96 -11.19 -5.47
C GLY A 114 2.08 -12.28 -6.11
N LYS A 115 1.83 -13.36 -5.39
CA LYS A 115 0.89 -14.44 -5.77
C LYS A 115 -0.25 -14.56 -4.76
N SER A 116 -0.58 -13.45 -4.09
CA SER A 116 -1.58 -13.41 -3.02
C SER A 116 -3.02 -13.51 -3.51
N LYS A 117 -3.24 -13.40 -4.84
CA LYS A 117 -4.55 -13.19 -5.47
C LYS A 117 -5.21 -11.88 -5.06
N GLN A 118 -4.49 -10.95 -4.44
CA GLN A 118 -4.98 -9.61 -4.14
C GLN A 118 -4.51 -8.62 -5.20
N PHE A 119 -5.41 -7.77 -5.67
CA PHE A 119 -5.15 -6.85 -6.77
C PHE A 119 -5.28 -5.41 -6.33
N ILE A 120 -4.27 -4.61 -6.63
CA ILE A 120 -4.24 -3.20 -6.27
C ILE A 120 -5.13 -2.36 -7.19
N SER A 121 -5.60 -1.22 -6.68
CA SER A 121 -6.16 -0.17 -7.53
C SER A 121 -5.10 0.36 -8.51
N PRO A 122 -5.47 0.73 -9.75
CA PRO A 122 -4.56 1.44 -10.67
C PRO A 122 -4.17 2.83 -10.14
N TYR A 123 -4.89 3.34 -9.15
CA TYR A 123 -4.58 4.58 -8.45
C TYR A 123 -4.06 4.28 -7.05
N GLN A 124 -2.89 4.83 -6.70
CA GLN A 124 -2.26 4.67 -5.39
C GLN A 124 -1.83 6.03 -4.87
N ALA A 125 -1.88 6.21 -3.54
CA ALA A 125 -1.34 7.40 -2.90
C ALA A 125 0.13 7.17 -2.60
N ASN A 126 1.01 8.00 -3.17
CA ASN A 126 2.43 7.94 -2.86
C ASN A 126 2.70 8.57 -1.49
N PRO A 127 3.19 7.82 -0.47
CA PRO A 127 3.48 8.35 0.85
C PRO A 127 4.61 9.38 0.89
N PHE A 128 5.38 9.49 -0.19
CA PHE A 128 6.47 10.46 -0.35
C PHE A 128 6.08 11.69 -1.17
N ASP A 129 4.84 11.74 -1.66
CA ASP A 129 4.30 12.92 -2.34
C ASP A 129 3.83 13.97 -1.32
N ASN A 130 4.05 15.25 -1.61
CA ASN A 130 3.65 16.36 -0.73
C ASN A 130 2.12 16.46 -0.52
N CYS A 131 1.32 15.88 -1.41
CA CYS A 131 -0.13 15.76 -1.25
C CYS A 131 -0.55 14.62 -0.31
N TYR A 132 0.38 13.77 0.11
CA TYR A 132 0.09 12.69 1.03
C TYR A 132 -0.30 13.24 2.40
N LYS A 133 -1.55 12.99 2.82
CA LYS A 133 -2.13 13.52 4.06
C LYS A 133 -2.11 15.05 4.15
N SER A 134 -2.14 15.75 3.01
CA SER A 134 -2.31 17.21 3.01
C SER A 134 -3.63 17.59 3.68
N ASP A 135 -3.66 18.68 4.43
CA ASP A 135 -4.88 19.23 5.07
C ASP A 135 -5.84 19.91 4.05
N CYS A 136 -5.82 19.46 2.79
CA CYS A 136 -6.73 19.96 1.77
C CYS A 136 -8.17 19.67 2.16
N HIS A 137 -9.07 20.63 1.87
CA HIS A 137 -10.49 20.35 1.96
C HIS A 137 -10.81 19.09 1.13
N PRO A 138 -11.65 18.17 1.61
CA PRO A 138 -11.84 16.89 0.93
C PRO A 138 -12.37 16.96 -0.52
N ASP A 139 -12.97 18.11 -0.89
CA ASP A 139 -13.47 18.38 -2.24
C ASP A 139 -12.44 19.12 -3.12
N ALA A 140 -11.29 19.53 -2.56
CA ALA A 140 -10.26 20.26 -3.27
C ALA A 140 -9.26 19.30 -3.92
N LYS A 141 -8.80 19.63 -5.14
CA LYS A 141 -7.79 18.84 -5.85
C LYS A 141 -6.40 19.24 -5.39
N CYS A 142 -5.70 18.36 -4.66
CA CYS A 142 -4.29 18.57 -4.32
C CYS A 142 -3.38 18.36 -5.54
N THR A 143 -2.42 19.27 -5.72
CA THR A 143 -1.36 19.19 -6.72
C THR A 143 -0.01 19.40 -6.04
N ALA A 144 0.86 18.40 -6.12
CA ALA A 144 2.20 18.44 -5.56
C ALA A 144 3.06 19.49 -6.27
N THR A 145 3.90 20.20 -5.52
CA THR A 145 4.88 21.17 -6.01
C THR A 145 6.26 20.84 -5.40
N PRO A 146 7.37 21.37 -5.95
CA PRO A 146 8.70 21.09 -5.41
C PRO A 146 8.90 21.50 -3.94
N THR A 147 8.12 22.46 -3.43
CA THR A 147 8.26 23.02 -2.08
C THR A 147 7.06 22.70 -1.16
N GLY A 148 6.13 21.83 -1.59
CA GLY A 148 4.92 21.52 -0.85
C GLY A 148 3.78 21.13 -1.78
N TYR A 149 2.58 21.66 -1.55
CA TYR A 149 1.41 21.37 -2.38
C TYR A 149 0.53 22.61 -2.57
N SER A 150 -0.33 22.57 -3.59
CA SER A 150 -1.36 23.57 -3.85
C SER A 150 -2.72 22.90 -4.01
N TYR A 151 -3.80 23.63 -3.76
CA TYR A 151 -5.16 23.11 -3.90
C TYR A 151 -6.04 24.08 -4.70
N LYS A 152 -7.00 23.51 -5.43
CA LYS A 152 -8.05 24.23 -6.18
C LYS A 152 -9.40 23.61 -5.91
#